data_AF-A0A1A9S2G1-F1
#
_entry.id   AF-A0A1A9S2G1-F1
#
_cell.length_a   1.000
_cell.length_b   1.000
_cell.length_c   1.000
_cell.angle_alpha   90.00
_cell.angle_beta   90.00
_cell.angle_gamma   90.00
#
_symmetry.space_group_name_H-M   'P 1'
#
loop_
_entity.id
_entity.type
_entity.pdbx_description
1 polymer ?
#
loop_
_entity_poly.entity_id
_entity_poly.type
_entity_poly.pdbx_seq_one_letter_code
_entity_poly.pdbx_strand_id
1 'polypeptide(L)'
;MELGGLNNTAQICHWVEDKGVSRGGGQGMTQHDWHANSAMIRARVERLLNHLELCAVEAQYGSNLSRIVDLSSYILDQQQGIPLLLCDALLSHIFSGSPKQMQIQDRFDIGRVTLWRKKKQVGEIVAGLLNSAICKLEPEFRQTKIIG
;
A
#
# COMPACT_ATOMS: atom_id res chain seq x y z
N MET A 1 16.01 -14.93 -9.06
CA MET A 1 15.31 -13.67 -8.75
C MET A 1 15.37 -13.53 -7.25
N GLU A 2 16.08 -12.54 -6.74
CA GLU A 2 16.55 -12.55 -5.34
C GLU A 2 15.47 -12.08 -4.36
N LEU A 3 15.21 -12.91 -3.34
CA LEU A 3 14.37 -12.56 -2.19
C LEU A 3 15.19 -11.75 -1.17
N GLY A 4 15.67 -10.58 -1.61
CA GLY A 4 16.58 -9.74 -0.85
C GLY A 4 15.91 -9.03 0.33
N GLY A 5 15.97 -9.65 1.51
CA GLY A 5 15.58 -9.04 2.79
C GLY A 5 14.06 -8.95 3.00
N LEU A 6 13.49 -9.96 3.65
CA LEU A 6 12.09 -9.91 4.10
C LEU A 6 12.00 -9.11 5.41
N ASN A 7 11.05 -8.18 5.65
CA ASN A 7 10.24 -7.25 4.84
C ASN A 7 9.36 -6.46 5.85
N ASN A 8 8.14 -5.98 5.50
CA ASN A 8 7.48 -4.86 6.20
C ASN A 8 6.07 -5.14 6.81
N THR A 9 5.81 -6.16 7.64
CA THR A 9 6.67 -7.15 8.29
C THR A 9 6.01 -8.50 8.04
N ALA A 10 6.57 -9.29 7.11
CA ALA A 10 5.78 -10.05 6.13
C ALA A 10 4.88 -9.09 5.32
N GLN A 11 5.29 -8.76 4.09
CA GLN A 11 5.19 -7.38 3.57
C GLN A 11 3.83 -6.65 3.43
N ILE A 12 2.73 -7.07 2.78
CA ILE A 12 2.26 -8.33 2.16
C ILE A 12 1.84 -9.41 3.16
N CYS A 13 2.79 -10.24 3.60
CA CYS A 13 2.66 -11.59 4.17
C CYS A 13 2.03 -12.56 3.18
N HIS A 14 0.80 -12.22 2.81
CA HIS A 14 -0.09 -12.89 1.90
C HIS A 14 -0.69 -11.91 0.87
N TRP A 15 -0.81 -10.60 1.19
CA TRP A 15 -1.69 -9.62 0.53
C TRP A 15 -3.07 -10.23 0.25
N VAL A 16 -3.75 -10.48 1.37
CA VAL A 16 -4.41 -11.76 1.67
C VAL A 16 -5.37 -12.30 0.60
N GLU A 17 -5.15 -13.51 0.08
CA GLU A 17 -3.86 -14.17 -0.18
C GLU A 17 -3.79 -14.41 -1.69
N ASP A 18 -3.11 -13.50 -2.39
CA ASP A 18 -3.24 -13.14 -3.81
C ASP A 18 -4.06 -14.08 -4.73
N LYS A 19 -5.36 -13.83 -4.95
CA LYS A 19 -6.37 -13.50 -3.94
C LYS A 19 -7.42 -14.62 -3.96
N GLY A 20 -6.98 -15.82 -3.58
CA GLY A 20 -7.75 -17.06 -3.67
C GLY A 20 -7.63 -17.79 -5.02
N VAL A 21 -6.47 -17.71 -5.70
CA VAL A 21 -6.19 -18.42 -6.96
C VAL A 21 -4.93 -19.28 -6.80
N SER A 22 -4.95 -20.48 -7.39
CA SER A 22 -4.03 -21.56 -7.04
C SER A 22 -2.56 -21.33 -7.45
N ARG A 23 -1.64 -21.38 -6.49
CA ARG A 23 -0.30 -21.92 -6.74
C ARG A 23 -0.34 -23.43 -6.66
N GLY A 24 -0.03 -24.11 -7.77
CA GLY A 24 -0.03 -25.57 -7.83
C GLY A 24 1.15 -26.20 -7.08
N GLY A 25 0.88 -27.24 -6.28
CA GLY A 25 1.90 -28.13 -5.70
C GLY A 25 2.24 -27.86 -4.23
N GLY A 26 1.44 -28.42 -3.31
CA GLY A 26 1.75 -28.50 -1.88
C GLY A 26 0.85 -29.51 -1.18
N GLN A 27 1.41 -30.51 -0.49
CA GLN A 27 0.64 -31.56 0.18
C GLN A 27 0.00 -31.05 1.49
N GLY A 28 -1.28 -31.38 1.71
CA GLY A 28 -1.85 -31.51 3.07
C GLY A 28 -3.07 -30.67 3.42
N MET A 29 -3.39 -29.59 2.70
CA MET A 29 -4.55 -28.73 2.97
C MET A 29 -5.48 -28.66 1.75
N THR A 30 -6.79 -28.67 1.98
CA THR A 30 -7.78 -28.59 0.90
C THR A 30 -7.96 -27.15 0.41
N GLN A 31 -8.51 -26.97 -0.79
CA GLN A 31 -8.87 -25.65 -1.32
C GLN A 31 -9.77 -24.85 -0.36
N HIS A 32 -10.64 -25.54 0.39
CA HIS A 32 -11.55 -24.94 1.35
C HIS A 32 -10.81 -24.35 2.56
N ASP A 33 -9.79 -25.05 3.08
CA ASP A 33 -8.98 -24.60 4.22
C ASP A 33 -8.17 -23.35 3.87
N TRP A 34 -7.61 -23.30 2.65
CA TRP A 34 -6.92 -22.12 2.12
C TRP A 34 -7.83 -20.90 1.98
N HIS A 35 -9.03 -21.07 1.41
CA HIS A 35 -10.01 -19.97 1.32
C HIS A 35 -10.44 -19.47 2.70
N ALA A 36 -10.65 -20.36 3.68
CA ALA A 36 -10.99 -20.00 5.05
C ALA A 36 -9.87 -19.18 5.73
N ASN A 37 -8.61 -19.60 5.58
CA ASN A 37 -7.45 -18.86 6.11
C ASN A 37 -7.34 -17.46 5.48
N SER A 38 -7.40 -17.38 4.15
CA SER A 38 -7.36 -16.11 3.41
C SER A 38 -8.52 -15.17 3.82
N ALA A 39 -9.73 -15.70 3.99
CA ALA A 39 -10.89 -14.91 4.41
C ALA A 39 -10.74 -14.37 5.84
N MET A 40 -10.26 -15.20 6.79
CA MET A 40 -10.04 -14.76 8.17
C MET A 40 -9.03 -13.61 8.23
N ILE A 41 -7.88 -13.76 7.58
CA ILE A 41 -6.80 -12.77 7.71
C ILE A 41 -7.15 -11.49 6.94
N ARG A 42 -7.88 -11.58 5.82
CA ARG A 42 -8.49 -10.41 5.16
C ARG A 42 -9.43 -9.66 6.11
N ALA A 43 -10.34 -10.36 6.78
CA ALA A 43 -11.27 -9.74 7.73
C ALA A 43 -10.56 -9.11 8.95
N ARG A 44 -9.39 -9.62 9.37
CA ARG A 44 -8.55 -8.95 10.39
C ARG A 44 -7.96 -7.65 9.87
N VAL A 45 -7.46 -7.61 8.63
CA VAL A 45 -6.94 -6.37 8.01
C VAL A 45 -8.05 -5.32 7.88
N GLU A 46 -9.20 -5.69 7.33
CA GLU A 46 -10.36 -4.80 7.14
C GLU A 46 -11.00 -4.34 8.46
N ARG A 47 -10.73 -5.02 9.58
CA ARG A 47 -11.17 -4.63 10.93
C ARG A 47 -10.18 -3.71 11.67
N LEU A 48 -8.87 -3.87 11.43
CA LEU A 48 -7.82 -3.17 12.19
C LEU A 48 -7.38 -1.86 11.53
N LEU A 49 -7.43 -1.77 10.20
CA LEU A 49 -7.06 -0.56 9.46
C LEU A 49 -8.25 0.39 9.33
N ASN A 50 -7.99 1.69 9.41
CA ASN A 50 -8.95 2.69 8.95
C ASN A 50 -8.96 2.75 7.40
N HIS A 51 -9.95 3.44 6.82
CA HIS A 51 -10.11 3.54 5.35
C HIS A 51 -8.84 3.99 4.62
N LEU A 52 -8.12 4.98 5.15
CA LEU A 52 -6.95 5.59 4.51
C LEU A 52 -5.70 4.72 4.65
N GLU A 53 -5.54 4.06 5.80
CA GLU A 53 -4.53 3.02 6.01
C GLU A 53 -4.76 1.83 5.06
N LEU A 54 -6.01 1.39 4.91
CA LEU A 54 -6.40 0.33 3.98
C LEU A 54 -6.13 0.75 2.52
N CYS A 55 -6.47 1.97 2.12
CA CYS A 55 -6.17 2.49 0.78
C CYS A 55 -4.66 2.57 0.51
N ALA A 56 -3.86 3.02 1.48
CA ALA A 56 -2.40 3.06 1.33
C ALA A 56 -1.81 1.65 1.20
N VAL A 57 -2.29 0.69 2.00
CA VAL A 57 -1.93 -0.74 1.93
C VAL A 57 -2.35 -1.38 0.59
N GLU A 58 -3.56 -1.12 0.11
CA GLU A 58 -4.04 -1.62 -1.19
C GLU A 58 -3.26 -1.04 -2.38
N ALA A 59 -2.88 0.23 -2.32
CA ALA A 59 -2.07 0.88 -3.35
C ALA A 59 -0.61 0.39 -3.34
N GLN A 60 0.02 0.32 -2.16
CA GLN A 60 1.43 -0.05 -1.99
C GLN A 60 1.71 -1.54 -2.23
N TYR A 61 0.76 -2.42 -1.89
CA TYR A 61 0.97 -3.86 -1.88
C TYR A 61 0.06 -4.65 -2.82
N GLY A 62 -1.04 -4.05 -3.28
CA GLY A 62 -1.98 -4.68 -4.24
C GLY A 62 -2.04 -4.03 -5.61
N SER A 63 -1.19 -3.02 -5.88
CA SER A 63 -1.24 -2.19 -7.10
C SER A 63 -2.61 -1.54 -7.36
N ASN A 64 -3.51 -1.50 -6.37
CA ASN A 64 -4.89 -1.03 -6.56
C ASN A 64 -4.97 0.49 -6.38
N LEU A 65 -4.85 1.23 -7.48
CA LEU A 65 -4.97 2.69 -7.47
C LEU A 65 -6.40 3.21 -7.64
N SER A 66 -7.44 2.36 -7.60
CA SER A 66 -8.84 2.81 -7.77
C SER A 66 -9.32 3.76 -6.66
N ARG A 67 -8.73 3.69 -5.47
CA ARG A 67 -9.00 4.57 -4.31
C ARG A 67 -7.94 5.67 -4.11
N ILE A 68 -7.12 5.95 -5.12
CA ILE A 68 -6.06 6.97 -5.02
C ILE A 68 -6.62 8.37 -4.74
N VAL A 69 -7.86 8.65 -5.17
CA VAL A 69 -8.58 9.91 -4.94
C VAL A 69 -8.84 10.16 -3.45
N ASP A 70 -9.10 9.11 -2.66
CA ASP A 70 -9.35 9.23 -1.22
C ASP A 70 -8.06 9.63 -0.48
N LEU A 71 -6.94 9.03 -0.88
CA LEU A 71 -5.60 9.40 -0.41
C LEU A 71 -5.24 10.82 -0.83
N SER A 72 -5.54 11.21 -2.07
CA SER A 72 -5.35 12.58 -2.55
C SER A 72 -6.12 13.59 -1.71
N SER A 73 -7.43 13.38 -1.49
CA SER A 73 -8.26 14.29 -0.67
C SER A 73 -7.68 14.47 0.73
N TYR A 74 -7.40 13.37 1.42
CA TYR A 74 -6.81 13.40 2.77
C TYR A 74 -5.44 14.08 2.84
N ILE A 75 -4.65 14.01 1.77
CA ILE A 75 -3.36 14.71 1.68
C ILE A 75 -3.54 16.20 1.40
N LEU A 76 -4.52 16.59 0.58
CA LEU A 76 -4.85 18.00 0.32
C LEU A 76 -5.37 18.71 1.57
N ASP A 77 -6.20 18.05 2.38
CA ASP A 77 -6.68 18.56 3.67
C ASP A 77 -5.55 18.85 4.66
N GLN A 78 -4.39 18.20 4.50
CA GLN A 78 -3.20 18.38 5.34
C GLN A 78 -2.10 19.25 4.70
N GLN A 79 -2.05 19.39 3.37
CA GLN A 79 -0.92 19.97 2.64
C GLN A 79 -1.36 21.05 1.65
N GLN A 80 -1.27 22.30 2.10
CA GLN A 80 -1.58 23.46 1.25
C GLN A 80 -0.62 23.57 0.05
N GLY A 81 -1.15 24.06 -1.07
CA GLY A 81 -0.37 24.31 -2.29
C GLY A 81 0.11 23.04 -3.00
N ILE A 82 -0.66 21.95 -2.98
CA ILE A 82 -0.53 20.84 -3.93
C ILE A 82 -1.81 20.84 -4.79
N PRO A 83 -1.76 20.95 -6.12
CA PRO A 83 -2.94 20.72 -6.97
C PRO A 83 -3.35 19.25 -6.93
N LEU A 84 -4.67 18.95 -6.95
CA LEU A 84 -5.20 17.58 -6.91
C LEU A 84 -4.53 16.65 -7.93
N LEU A 85 -4.52 17.04 -9.21
CA LEU A 85 -3.92 16.24 -10.29
C LEU A 85 -2.40 16.02 -10.13
N LEU A 86 -1.69 16.93 -9.43
CA LEU A 86 -0.29 16.72 -9.08
C LEU A 86 -0.15 15.75 -7.90
N CYS A 87 -1.07 15.80 -6.93
CA CYS A 87 -1.15 14.81 -5.85
C CYS A 87 -1.40 13.40 -6.42
N ASP A 88 -2.39 13.24 -7.30
CA ASP A 88 -2.69 11.96 -7.98
C ASP A 88 -1.48 11.42 -8.74
N ALA A 89 -0.78 12.28 -9.49
CA ALA A 89 0.42 11.90 -10.25
C ALA A 89 1.61 11.54 -9.33
N LEU A 90 1.78 12.25 -8.21
CA LEU A 90 2.81 11.96 -7.22
C LEU A 90 2.54 10.65 -6.47
N LEU A 91 1.29 10.40 -6.06
CA LEU A 91 0.87 9.14 -5.45
C LEU A 91 1.05 7.97 -6.42
N SER A 92 0.63 8.13 -7.68
CA SER A 92 0.81 7.12 -8.73
C SER A 92 2.29 6.78 -8.88
N HIS A 93 3.16 7.79 -8.92
CA HIS A 93 4.61 7.62 -9.00
C HIS A 93 5.24 7.04 -7.72
N ILE A 94 4.67 7.30 -6.54
CA ILE A 94 5.13 6.72 -5.27
C ILE A 94 4.82 5.23 -5.22
N PHE A 95 3.59 4.82 -5.55
CA PHE A 95 3.18 3.42 -5.47
C PHE A 95 3.62 2.55 -6.66
N SER A 96 3.62 3.09 -7.89
CA SER A 96 3.88 2.30 -9.12
C SER A 96 5.17 2.70 -9.87
N GLY A 97 5.86 3.76 -9.45
CA GLY A 97 6.95 4.39 -10.22
C GLY A 97 6.50 5.16 -11.47
N SER A 98 5.23 5.04 -11.89
CA SER A 98 4.64 5.65 -13.07
C SER A 98 3.58 6.70 -12.72
N PRO A 99 3.50 7.85 -13.41
CA PRO A 99 4.44 8.34 -14.43
C PRO A 99 5.83 8.64 -13.85
N LYS A 100 6.86 8.67 -14.69
CA LYS A 100 8.23 9.00 -14.25
C LYS A 100 8.33 10.47 -13.83
N GLN A 101 9.29 10.79 -12.96
CA GLN A 101 9.51 12.15 -12.45
C GLN A 101 9.70 13.21 -13.55
N MET A 102 10.28 12.88 -14.70
CA MET A 102 10.37 13.81 -15.84
C MET A 102 8.97 14.09 -16.39
N GLN A 103 8.19 13.07 -16.72
CA GLN A 103 6.81 13.19 -17.21
C GLN A 103 5.88 13.98 -16.26
N ILE A 104 6.15 14.03 -14.95
CA ILE A 104 5.43 14.89 -14.00
C ILE A 104 5.92 16.35 -14.10
N GLN A 105 7.22 16.59 -14.22
CA GLN A 105 7.76 17.95 -14.45
C GLN A 105 7.21 18.51 -15.77
N ASP A 106 7.27 17.72 -16.85
CA ASP A 106 6.81 18.08 -18.20
C ASP A 106 5.29 18.35 -18.23
N ARG A 107 4.48 17.56 -17.52
CA ARG A 107 3.01 17.67 -17.49
C ARG A 107 2.49 18.87 -16.69
N PHE A 108 3.21 19.29 -15.65
CA PHE A 108 2.77 20.32 -14.71
C PHE A 108 3.60 21.61 -14.73
N ASP A 109 4.58 21.70 -15.64
CA ASP A 109 5.56 22.80 -15.74
C ASP A 109 6.22 23.15 -14.40
N ILE A 110 6.75 22.11 -13.72
CA ILE A 110 7.41 22.26 -12.41
C ILE A 110 8.87 21.85 -12.45
N GLY A 111 9.75 22.69 -11.90
CA GLY A 111 11.17 22.38 -11.76
C GLY A 111 11.44 21.27 -10.74
N ARG A 112 12.54 20.52 -10.95
CA ARG A 112 13.01 19.38 -10.13
C ARG A 112 12.95 19.58 -8.61
N VAL A 113 13.30 20.77 -8.12
CA VAL A 113 13.30 21.10 -6.68
C VAL A 113 11.86 21.18 -6.14
N THR A 114 10.93 21.76 -6.92
CA THR A 114 9.50 21.82 -6.59
C THR A 114 8.89 20.42 -6.59
N LEU A 115 9.18 19.61 -7.61
CA LEU A 115 8.77 18.20 -7.65
C LEU A 115 9.28 17.44 -6.42
N TRP A 116 10.58 17.55 -6.09
CA TRP A 116 11.17 16.82 -4.97
C TRP A 116 10.53 17.21 -3.63
N ARG A 117 10.31 18.51 -3.39
CA ARG A 117 9.60 18.99 -2.18
C ARG A 117 8.17 18.44 -2.11
N LYS A 118 7.41 18.50 -3.21
CA LYS A 118 6.02 18.01 -3.26
C LYS A 118 5.95 16.48 -3.11
N LYS A 119 6.83 15.74 -3.78
CA LYS A 119 6.97 14.28 -3.60
C LYS A 119 7.31 13.93 -2.15
N LYS A 120 8.17 14.71 -1.49
CA LYS A 120 8.50 14.51 -0.07
C LYS A 120 7.27 14.70 0.82
N GLN A 121 6.54 15.81 0.69
CA GLN A 121 5.30 16.07 1.46
C GLN A 121 4.27 14.92 1.32
N VAL A 122 4.00 14.47 0.09
CA VAL A 122 3.08 13.36 -0.19
C VAL A 122 3.62 12.04 0.39
N GLY A 123 4.91 11.75 0.18
CA GLY A 123 5.56 10.52 0.63
C GLY A 123 5.65 10.38 2.15
N GLU A 124 5.81 11.48 2.89
CA GLU A 124 5.83 11.47 4.37
C GLU A 124 4.45 11.08 4.95
N ILE A 125 3.34 11.53 4.34
CA ILE A 125 1.98 11.13 4.77
C ILE A 125 1.71 9.66 4.40
N VAL A 126 2.09 9.22 3.20
CA VAL A 126 1.97 7.81 2.78
C VAL A 126 2.77 6.88 3.70
N ALA A 127 4.01 7.26 4.04
CA ALA A 127 4.82 6.52 5.00
C ALA A 127 4.19 6.49 6.40
N GLY A 128 3.58 7.60 6.85
CA GLY A 128 2.82 7.64 8.10
C GLY A 128 1.65 6.65 8.13
N LEU A 129 0.83 6.61 7.07
CA LEU A 129 -0.28 5.66 6.94
C LEU A 129 0.21 4.20 6.93
N LEU A 130 1.25 3.89 6.14
CA LEU A 130 1.81 2.54 6.06
C LEU A 130 2.44 2.09 7.39
N ASN A 131 3.18 2.96 8.07
CA ASN A 131 3.76 2.65 9.38
C ASN A 131 2.67 2.45 10.44
N SER A 132 1.62 3.27 10.44
CA SER A 132 0.45 3.09 11.32
C SER A 132 -0.23 1.73 11.09
N ALA A 133 -0.40 1.33 9.82
CA ALA A 133 -0.94 0.03 9.46
C ALA A 133 -0.07 -1.15 9.98
N ILE A 134 1.25 -1.08 9.78
CA ILE A 134 2.20 -2.11 10.24
C ILE A 134 2.14 -2.25 11.78
N CYS A 135 2.20 -1.12 12.51
CA CYS A 135 2.12 -1.10 13.97
C CYS A 135 0.82 -1.71 14.54
N LYS A 136 -0.27 -1.75 13.76
CA LYS A 136 -1.54 -2.41 14.15
C LYS A 136 -1.58 -3.89 13.78
N LEU A 137 -1.10 -4.24 12.59
CA LEU A 137 -1.19 -5.62 12.06
C LEU A 137 -0.15 -6.55 12.68
N GLU A 138 1.09 -6.08 12.87
CA GLU A 138 2.18 -6.90 13.38
C GLU A 138 1.93 -7.54 14.76
N PRO A 139 1.45 -6.82 15.81
CA PRO A 139 1.15 -7.45 17.10
C PRO A 139 -0.04 -8.42 17.05
N GLU A 140 -1.05 -8.17 16.21
CA GLU A 140 -2.16 -9.12 15.98
C GLU A 140 -1.64 -10.38 15.31
N PHE A 141 -0.85 -10.24 14.24
CA PHE A 141 -0.38 -11.37 13.43
C PHE A 141 0.61 -12.26 14.21
N ARG A 142 1.45 -11.68 15.08
CA ARG A 142 2.28 -12.44 16.04
C ARG A 142 1.42 -13.19 17.07
N GLN A 143 0.46 -12.53 17.71
CA GLN A 143 -0.44 -13.16 18.70
C GLN A 143 -1.26 -14.32 18.12
N THR A 144 -1.72 -14.16 16.88
CA THR A 144 -2.53 -15.16 16.16
C THR A 144 -1.69 -16.22 15.44
N LYS A 145 -0.35 -16.15 15.54
CA LYS A 145 0.62 -17.05 14.88
C LYS A 145 0.50 -17.08 13.34
N ILE A 146 0.05 -15.98 12.76
CA ILE A 146 0.09 -15.71 11.31
C ILE A 146 1.55 -15.46 10.89
N ILE A 147 2.33 -14.82 11.76
CA ILE A 147 3.79 -14.66 11.65
C ILE A 147 4.46 -15.10 12.97
N GLY A 148 5.72 -15.51 12.89
CA GLY A 148 6.57 -15.91 14.03
C GLY A 148 7.29 -14.77 14.72
#